data_AF-A0A661UMC9-F1
#
_entry.id   AF-A0A661UMC9-F1
#
_cell.length_a   1.000
_cell.length_b   1.000
_cell.length_c   1.000
_cell.angle_alpha   90.00
_cell.angle_beta   90.00
_cell.angle_gamma   90.00
#
_symmetry.space_group_name_H-M   'P 1'
#
loop_
_entity.id
_entity.type
_entity.pdbx_description
1 polymer ?
#
loop_
_entity_poly.entity_id
_entity_poly.type
_entity_poly.pdbx_seq_one_letter_code
_entity_poly.pdbx_strand_id
1 'polypeptide(L)'
;MNNHLNEFVQIMAREGLHKTVIDSFAFYYRKLIEGEKGKLSEKEIAPPHHSNLINYEEISRKNTSLLEKLVVVKLNGGLGTSMGLKKAKSLLRVKKDLNFLDIIARQILFVREQTNIDIPLLFMHSFNTRDDSLSYLKKYPELKLPEFPLDFLQNKFPRIKEADFSPYKNKDEKKNWNPPGHGEIYLVMQISGILEKLLDAGKEYVFISNSDNLGAVVDEKIITFIEENQIPFLMEVCRRTESDKKGGHLAQTKTGRLILREVAQCPEDEVEQFQNIDKYKYFNTNNLWVNLKALKRKLAENNNFLPLSLIVNPKTVDGEKVIQLETAMGAAISIFDGAKALIVGRDRFTPVKKTNDLLAVWSDAYELLPNYKLALIKELSEPPEIILDERYYKTIEQLEEHFAEGVPSLKKCSRLEITADVYFGKNVILKGNVKIDRSGKIENTEL
;
A
#
# COMPACT_ATOMS: atom_id res chain seq x y z
N MET A 1 -18.77 -21.30 21.16
CA MET A 1 -19.15 -20.05 20.47
C MET A 1 -20.26 -20.38 19.49
N ASN A 2 -21.31 -19.56 19.40
CA ASN A 2 -22.37 -19.77 18.40
C ASN A 2 -21.79 -19.48 17.01
N ASN A 3 -21.96 -20.42 16.08
CA ASN A 3 -21.46 -20.29 14.73
C ASN A 3 -22.52 -19.61 13.85
N HIS A 4 -22.29 -18.34 13.48
CA HIS A 4 -23.20 -17.54 12.65
C HIS A 4 -22.92 -17.66 11.15
N LEU A 5 -22.10 -18.62 10.71
CA LEU A 5 -21.65 -18.72 9.32
C LEU A 5 -22.81 -18.79 8.31
N ASN A 6 -23.88 -19.53 8.62
CA ASN A 6 -25.04 -19.63 7.73
C ASN A 6 -25.73 -18.26 7.52
N GLU A 7 -25.78 -17.41 8.55
CA GLU A 7 -26.34 -16.05 8.45
C GLU A 7 -25.46 -15.18 7.55
N PHE A 8 -24.13 -15.24 7.72
CA PHE A 8 -23.20 -14.52 6.86
C PHE A 8 -23.27 -14.97 5.39
N VAL A 9 -23.31 -16.28 5.14
CA VAL A 9 -23.46 -16.84 3.78
C VAL A 9 -24.74 -16.32 3.13
N GLN A 10 -25.86 -16.28 3.86
CA GLN A 10 -27.11 -15.73 3.34
C GLN A 10 -27.02 -14.22 3.07
N ILE A 11 -26.40 -13.44 3.97
CA ILE A 11 -26.19 -11.99 3.78
C ILE A 11 -25.38 -11.73 2.51
N MET A 12 -24.24 -12.43 2.35
CA MET A 12 -23.36 -12.27 1.20
C MET A 12 -23.99 -12.76 -0.11
N ALA A 13 -24.78 -13.83 -0.07
CA ALA A 13 -25.52 -14.33 -1.23
C ALA A 13 -26.62 -13.37 -1.68
N ARG A 14 -27.37 -12.77 -0.75
CA ARG A 14 -28.38 -11.73 -1.05
C ARG A 14 -27.76 -10.47 -1.65
N GLU A 15 -26.54 -10.14 -1.22
CA GLU A 15 -25.75 -9.04 -1.79
C GLU A 15 -25.18 -9.37 -3.18
N GLY A 16 -25.34 -10.61 -3.67
CA GLY A 16 -24.85 -11.03 -4.98
C GLY A 16 -23.34 -11.22 -5.05
N LEU A 17 -22.67 -11.46 -3.91
CA LEU A 17 -21.23 -11.72 -3.91
C LEU A 17 -20.92 -13.08 -4.55
N HIS A 18 -19.81 -13.12 -5.29
CA HIS A 18 -19.37 -14.34 -5.98
C HIS A 18 -19.11 -15.48 -5.00
N LYS A 19 -19.43 -16.73 -5.37
CA LYS A 19 -19.32 -17.90 -4.49
C LYS A 19 -17.93 -18.02 -3.84
N THR A 20 -16.86 -17.84 -4.61
CA THR A 20 -15.48 -17.88 -4.11
C THR A 20 -15.19 -16.84 -3.01
N VAL A 21 -15.84 -15.67 -3.07
CA VAL A 21 -15.72 -14.62 -2.04
C VAL A 21 -16.41 -15.07 -0.76
N ILE A 22 -17.58 -15.68 -0.88
CA ILE A 22 -18.33 -16.27 0.24
C ILE A 22 -17.52 -17.41 0.88
N ASP A 23 -16.95 -18.30 0.06
CA ASP A 23 -16.11 -19.40 0.53
C ASP A 23 -14.84 -18.87 1.23
N SER A 24 -14.22 -17.80 0.72
CA SER A 24 -13.07 -17.13 1.33
C SER A 24 -13.42 -16.49 2.68
N PHE A 25 -14.55 -15.76 2.77
CA PHE A 25 -15.04 -15.26 4.05
C PHE A 25 -15.30 -16.40 5.03
N ALA A 26 -15.96 -17.47 4.58
CA ALA A 26 -16.26 -18.63 5.41
C ALA A 26 -14.99 -19.29 5.96
N PHE A 27 -13.92 -19.37 5.16
CA PHE A 27 -12.62 -19.85 5.60
C PHE A 27 -12.05 -18.98 6.73
N TYR A 28 -12.01 -17.65 6.55
CA TYR A 28 -11.48 -16.75 7.56
C TYR A 28 -12.35 -16.63 8.81
N TYR A 29 -13.67 -16.70 8.67
CA TYR A 29 -14.61 -16.71 9.79
C TYR A 29 -14.42 -17.95 10.67
N ARG A 30 -14.21 -19.13 10.07
CA ARG A 30 -13.89 -20.35 10.82
C ARG A 30 -12.59 -20.20 11.63
N LYS A 31 -11.53 -19.68 11.00
CA LYS A 31 -10.27 -19.38 11.70
C LYS A 31 -10.47 -18.42 12.88
N LEU A 32 -11.28 -17.37 12.70
CA LEU A 32 -11.61 -16.43 13.78
C LEU A 32 -12.27 -17.14 14.98
N ILE A 33 -13.31 -17.95 14.75
CA ILE A 33 -14.04 -18.64 15.83
C ILE A 33 -13.26 -19.81 16.45
N GLU A 34 -12.29 -20.38 15.74
CA GLU A 34 -11.33 -21.37 16.27
C GLU A 34 -10.27 -20.72 17.18
N GLY A 35 -10.29 -19.38 17.30
CA GLY A 35 -9.36 -18.63 18.13
C GLY A 35 -8.02 -18.39 17.45
N GLU A 36 -7.92 -18.54 16.12
CA GLU A 36 -6.73 -18.18 15.38
C GLU A 36 -6.50 -16.67 15.49
N LYS A 37 -5.58 -16.30 16.36
CA LYS A 37 -5.15 -14.91 16.54
C LYS A 37 -4.19 -14.44 15.44
N GLY A 38 -3.87 -15.31 14.48
CA GLY A 38 -2.91 -15.04 13.41
C GLY A 38 -1.50 -14.71 13.92
N LYS A 39 -1.12 -15.19 15.11
CA LYS A 39 0.19 -14.89 15.72
C LYS A 39 1.30 -15.73 15.08
N LEU A 40 2.49 -15.14 14.95
CA LEU A 40 3.68 -15.75 14.37
C LEU A 40 4.89 -15.52 15.28
N SER A 41 5.30 -16.56 15.99
CA SER A 41 6.36 -16.49 17.00
C SER A 41 7.76 -16.62 16.39
N GLU A 42 8.77 -16.05 17.03
CA GLU A 42 10.19 -16.28 16.72
C GLU A 42 10.61 -17.77 16.77
N LYS A 43 9.83 -18.61 17.45
CA LYS A 43 10.01 -20.07 17.42
C LYS A 43 9.76 -20.66 16.04
N GLU A 44 8.93 -20.01 15.22
CA GLU A 44 8.50 -20.46 13.89
C GLU A 44 9.29 -19.78 12.77
N ILE A 45 9.87 -18.61 13.04
CA ILE A 45 10.56 -17.78 12.05
C ILE A 45 12.02 -17.49 12.40
N ALA A 46 12.74 -16.91 11.46
CA ALA A 46 14.06 -16.36 11.61
C ALA A 46 14.23 -15.16 10.66
N PRO A 47 15.27 -14.33 10.82
CA PRO A 47 15.66 -13.37 9.79
C PRO A 47 15.87 -14.06 8.43
N PRO A 48 15.54 -13.40 7.31
CA PRO A 48 15.64 -13.99 5.98
C PRO A 48 17.10 -14.33 5.63
N HIS A 49 17.31 -15.50 5.04
CA HIS A 49 18.62 -15.96 4.59
C HIS A 49 19.09 -15.16 3.36
N HIS A 50 20.40 -14.92 3.26
CA HIS A 50 20.99 -14.09 2.20
C HIS A 50 20.65 -14.58 0.78
N SER A 51 20.51 -15.89 0.56
CA SER A 51 20.14 -16.45 -0.75
C SER A 51 18.73 -16.04 -1.24
N ASN A 52 17.88 -15.53 -0.35
CA ASN A 52 16.55 -15.03 -0.69
C ASN A 52 16.50 -13.49 -0.82
N LEU A 53 17.64 -12.82 -0.59
CA LEU A 53 17.78 -11.38 -0.65
C LEU A 53 18.66 -10.99 -1.84
N ILE A 54 18.20 -10.02 -2.62
CA ILE A 54 18.93 -9.47 -3.76
C ILE A 54 19.13 -7.97 -3.50
N ASN A 55 20.33 -7.43 -3.72
CA ASN A 55 20.50 -5.97 -3.68
C ASN A 55 20.20 -5.38 -5.05
N TYR A 56 19.40 -4.31 -5.11
CA TYR A 56 19.10 -3.64 -6.38
C TYR A 56 20.35 -3.17 -7.12
N GLU A 57 21.38 -2.74 -6.40
CA GLU A 57 22.66 -2.29 -6.96
C GLU A 57 23.43 -3.41 -7.70
N GLU A 58 23.13 -4.68 -7.42
CA GLU A 58 23.73 -5.82 -8.12
C GLU A 58 23.04 -6.09 -9.48
N ILE A 59 21.87 -5.49 -9.73
CA ILE A 59 21.12 -5.65 -10.98
C ILE A 59 21.54 -4.56 -11.97
N SER A 60 22.27 -4.96 -13.01
CA SER A 60 22.78 -4.06 -14.04
C SER A 60 22.07 -4.17 -15.38
N ARG A 61 21.64 -5.38 -15.76
CA ARG A 61 20.99 -5.65 -17.05
C ARG A 61 19.59 -5.05 -17.10
N LYS A 62 19.24 -4.54 -18.28
CA LYS A 62 17.88 -4.10 -18.62
C LYS A 62 17.52 -4.58 -20.02
N ASN A 63 16.29 -5.01 -20.19
CA ASN A 63 15.70 -5.35 -21.47
C ASN A 63 14.31 -4.70 -21.57
N THR A 64 14.24 -3.59 -22.31
CA THR A 64 13.03 -2.80 -22.50
C THR A 64 11.90 -3.60 -23.14
N SER A 65 12.18 -4.60 -23.99
CA SER A 65 11.15 -5.41 -24.65
C SER A 65 10.32 -6.23 -23.65
N LEU A 66 10.84 -6.50 -22.45
CA LEU A 66 10.09 -7.21 -21.41
C LEU A 66 8.92 -6.38 -20.85
N LEU A 67 8.92 -5.07 -21.06
CA LEU A 67 7.77 -4.22 -20.70
C LEU A 67 6.52 -4.59 -21.49
N GLU A 68 6.64 -5.21 -22.67
CA GLU A 68 5.49 -5.74 -23.42
C GLU A 68 4.71 -6.79 -22.61
N LYS A 69 5.41 -7.53 -21.72
CA LYS A 69 4.83 -8.54 -20.83
C LYS A 69 4.31 -7.96 -19.51
N LEU A 70 4.50 -6.66 -19.25
CA LEU A 70 4.19 -6.02 -17.97
C LEU A 70 2.80 -5.41 -17.96
N VAL A 71 2.11 -5.54 -16.83
CA VAL A 71 0.97 -4.71 -16.42
C VAL A 71 1.27 -4.06 -15.07
N VAL A 72 0.80 -2.83 -14.87
CA VAL A 72 0.91 -2.11 -13.61
C VAL A 72 -0.46 -2.05 -12.94
N VAL A 73 -0.51 -2.41 -11.65
CA VAL A 73 -1.70 -2.30 -10.82
C VAL A 73 -1.43 -1.36 -9.65
N LYS A 74 -2.29 -0.36 -9.46
CA LYS A 74 -2.24 0.54 -8.30
C LYS A 74 -3.39 0.26 -7.34
N LEU A 75 -3.06 -0.01 -6.08
CA LEU A 75 -4.03 -0.21 -5.01
C LEU A 75 -4.64 1.13 -4.62
N ASN A 76 -5.93 1.31 -4.91
CA ASN A 76 -6.66 2.54 -4.72
C ASN A 76 -7.97 2.34 -3.93
N GLY A 77 -8.04 1.32 -3.08
CA GLY A 77 -9.22 1.02 -2.27
C GLY A 77 -9.33 1.82 -0.96
N GLY A 78 -8.23 2.43 -0.52
CA GLY A 78 -8.13 3.12 0.77
C GLY A 78 -8.71 4.54 0.78
N LEU A 79 -9.42 4.86 1.86
CA LEU A 79 -9.85 6.22 2.17
C LEU A 79 -8.78 6.93 3.03
N GLY A 80 -8.64 8.25 2.87
CA GLY A 80 -7.75 9.06 3.68
C GLY A 80 -8.34 9.49 5.04
N THR A 81 -9.10 8.62 5.70
CA THR A 81 -9.91 8.98 6.89
C THR A 81 -9.06 9.47 8.05
N SER A 82 -7.84 8.96 8.22
CA SER A 82 -6.90 9.43 9.24
C SER A 82 -6.51 10.90 9.08
N MET A 83 -6.60 11.43 7.85
CA MET A 83 -6.28 12.81 7.49
C MET A 83 -7.57 13.63 7.22
N GLY A 84 -8.74 13.13 7.64
CA GLY A 84 -10.03 13.82 7.50
C GLY A 84 -10.69 13.72 6.12
N LEU A 85 -10.13 12.96 5.17
CA LEU A 85 -10.69 12.84 3.82
C LEU A 85 -11.92 11.93 3.79
N LYS A 86 -12.96 12.38 3.09
CA LYS A 86 -14.18 11.61 2.78
C LYS A 86 -14.13 10.87 1.45
N LYS A 87 -13.10 11.14 0.63
CA LYS A 87 -12.90 10.58 -0.72
C LYS A 87 -11.65 9.71 -0.78
N ALA A 88 -11.40 9.12 -1.95
CA ALA A 88 -10.18 8.38 -2.25
C ALA A 88 -8.94 9.22 -1.91
N LYS A 89 -8.02 8.65 -1.14
CA LYS A 89 -6.77 9.34 -0.74
C LYS A 89 -5.95 9.80 -1.94
N SER A 90 -6.03 9.07 -3.05
CA SER A 90 -5.29 9.37 -4.27
C SER A 90 -5.72 10.67 -4.96
N LEU A 91 -6.84 11.27 -4.55
CA LEU A 91 -7.30 12.57 -5.05
C LEU A 91 -6.66 13.76 -4.31
N LEU A 92 -5.95 13.51 -3.21
CA LEU A 92 -5.24 14.52 -2.44
C LEU A 92 -4.11 15.14 -3.27
N ARG A 93 -4.05 16.47 -3.29
CA ARG A 93 -2.97 17.24 -3.92
C ARG A 93 -1.63 16.96 -3.23
N VAL A 94 -0.63 16.56 -4.01
CA VAL A 94 0.66 16.10 -3.49
C VAL A 94 1.79 17.04 -3.85
N LYS A 95 1.94 17.42 -5.11
CA LYS A 95 3.07 18.26 -5.52
C LYS A 95 2.66 19.15 -6.67
N LYS A 96 2.98 20.44 -6.57
CA LYS A 96 2.43 21.46 -7.48
C LYS A 96 0.91 21.33 -7.48
N ASP A 97 0.24 21.36 -8.62
CA ASP A 97 -1.22 21.17 -8.73
C ASP A 97 -1.63 19.72 -8.99
N LEU A 98 -0.72 18.76 -8.82
CA LEU A 98 -0.95 17.34 -9.14
C LEU A 98 -1.29 16.53 -7.88
N ASN A 99 -2.31 15.68 -7.99
CA ASN A 99 -2.60 14.66 -6.99
C ASN A 99 -1.90 13.32 -7.28
N PHE A 100 -2.14 12.28 -6.46
CA PHE A 100 -1.51 10.98 -6.70
C PHE A 100 -1.94 10.37 -8.05
N LEU A 101 -3.23 10.45 -8.41
CA LEU A 101 -3.71 9.90 -9.68
C LEU A 101 -3.06 10.59 -10.89
N ASP A 102 -2.85 11.91 -10.82
CA ASP A 102 -2.12 12.66 -11.84
C ASP A 102 -0.70 12.16 -12.03
N ILE A 103 0.01 12.02 -10.91
CA ILE A 103 1.42 11.63 -10.93
C ILE A 103 1.53 10.19 -11.46
N ILE A 104 0.69 9.27 -10.99
CA ILE A 104 0.64 7.88 -11.46
C ILE A 104 0.32 7.82 -12.97
N ALA A 105 -0.70 8.56 -13.41
CA ALA A 105 -1.08 8.61 -14.82
C ALA A 105 0.11 9.04 -15.68
N ARG A 106 0.74 10.16 -15.31
CA ARG A 106 1.85 10.74 -16.05
C ARG A 106 3.12 9.89 -16.00
N GLN A 107 3.38 9.17 -14.91
CA GLN A 107 4.46 8.18 -14.84
C GLN A 107 4.29 7.09 -15.90
N ILE A 108 3.08 6.54 -16.06
CA ILE A 108 2.84 5.51 -17.07
C ILE A 108 2.90 6.09 -18.48
N LEU A 109 2.27 7.24 -18.72
CA LEU A 109 2.29 7.87 -20.04
C LEU A 109 3.70 8.24 -20.48
N PHE A 110 4.53 8.73 -19.55
CA PHE A 110 5.95 8.98 -19.82
C PHE A 110 6.67 7.70 -20.26
N VAL A 111 6.49 6.58 -19.55
CA VAL A 111 7.13 5.31 -19.94
C VAL A 111 6.63 4.84 -21.31
N ARG A 112 5.33 4.93 -21.59
CA ARG A 112 4.76 4.57 -22.90
C ARG A 112 5.38 5.42 -24.02
N GLU A 113 5.48 6.73 -23.83
CA GLU A 113 6.10 7.64 -24.80
C GLU A 113 7.58 7.32 -25.05
N GLN A 114 8.36 7.05 -24.00
CA GLN A 114 9.79 6.77 -24.12
C GLN A 114 10.10 5.41 -24.76
N THR A 115 9.22 4.42 -24.56
CA THR A 115 9.46 3.02 -24.97
C THR A 115 8.65 2.60 -26.18
N ASN A 116 7.62 3.36 -26.54
CA ASN A 116 6.60 2.99 -27.52
C ASN A 116 5.90 1.65 -27.21
N ILE A 117 5.75 1.32 -25.92
CA ILE A 117 5.10 0.09 -25.44
C ILE A 117 3.86 0.46 -24.64
N ASP A 118 2.72 -0.12 -25.01
CA ASP A 118 1.45 0.04 -24.30
C ASP A 118 1.40 -0.82 -23.03
N ILE A 119 1.99 -0.28 -21.94
CA ILE A 119 1.92 -0.88 -20.61
C ILE A 119 0.53 -0.62 -20.02
N PRO A 120 -0.31 -1.64 -19.74
CA PRO A 120 -1.60 -1.44 -19.13
C PRO A 120 -1.45 -0.92 -17.69
N LEU A 121 -2.28 0.07 -17.33
CA LEU A 121 -2.42 0.55 -15.95
C LEU A 121 -3.83 0.23 -15.48
N LEU A 122 -3.93 -0.54 -14.40
CA LEU A 122 -5.19 -0.87 -13.76
C LEU A 122 -5.22 -0.32 -12.33
N PHE A 123 -6.39 0.13 -11.89
CA PHE A 123 -6.62 0.51 -10.50
C PHE A 123 -7.50 -0.50 -9.80
N MET A 124 -7.06 -0.99 -8.64
CA MET A 124 -7.95 -1.75 -7.75
C MET A 124 -8.66 -0.78 -6.82
N HIS A 125 -9.94 -0.52 -7.08
CA HIS A 125 -10.77 0.35 -6.25
C HIS A 125 -11.54 -0.44 -5.19
N SER A 126 -12.07 0.28 -4.20
CA SER A 126 -13.18 -0.19 -3.37
C SER A 126 -14.47 0.51 -3.77
N PHE A 127 -15.59 0.02 -3.25
CA PHE A 127 -16.89 0.66 -3.43
C PHE A 127 -16.96 2.11 -2.91
N ASN A 128 -15.95 2.55 -2.14
CA ASN A 128 -15.85 3.93 -1.64
C ASN A 128 -14.98 4.84 -2.52
N THR A 129 -14.19 4.30 -3.44
CA THR A 129 -13.17 5.08 -4.16
C THR A 129 -13.33 5.07 -5.67
N ARG A 130 -14.07 4.09 -6.23
CA ARG A 130 -14.19 3.88 -7.67
C ARG A 130 -14.72 5.10 -8.42
N ASP A 131 -15.91 5.58 -8.07
CA ASP A 131 -16.62 6.57 -8.87
C ASP A 131 -15.89 7.91 -8.93
N ASP A 132 -15.46 8.44 -7.78
CA ASP A 132 -14.67 9.68 -7.72
C ASP A 132 -13.35 9.53 -8.50
N SER A 133 -12.67 8.38 -8.39
CA SER A 133 -11.38 8.16 -9.07
C SER A 133 -11.53 8.06 -10.58
N LEU A 134 -12.50 7.26 -11.07
CA LEU A 134 -12.75 7.11 -12.50
C LEU A 134 -13.27 8.41 -13.13
N SER A 135 -14.11 9.16 -12.41
CA SER A 135 -14.55 10.48 -12.85
C SER A 135 -13.36 11.42 -13.04
N TYR A 136 -12.42 11.43 -12.09
CA TYR A 136 -11.20 12.23 -12.17
C TYR A 136 -10.28 11.82 -13.32
N LEU A 137 -10.10 10.50 -13.55
CA LEU A 137 -9.22 9.96 -14.58
C LEU A 137 -9.70 10.21 -16.02
N LYS A 138 -10.95 10.66 -16.24
CA LYS A 138 -11.46 11.02 -17.58
C LYS A 138 -10.63 12.08 -18.30
N LYS A 139 -9.86 12.90 -17.56
CA LYS A 139 -8.95 13.89 -18.14
C LYS A 139 -7.69 13.30 -18.78
N TYR A 140 -7.46 11.99 -18.62
CA TYR A 140 -6.37 11.24 -19.26
C TYR A 140 -6.96 10.11 -20.14
N PRO A 141 -7.67 10.45 -21.23
CA PRO A 141 -8.28 9.45 -22.11
C PRO A 141 -7.26 8.42 -22.65
N GLU A 142 -6.01 8.82 -22.82
CA GLU A 142 -4.89 8.00 -23.31
C GLU A 142 -4.46 6.87 -22.35
N LEU A 143 -4.89 6.88 -21.08
CA LEU A 143 -4.55 5.81 -20.14
C LEU A 143 -5.22 4.48 -20.49
N LYS A 144 -6.49 4.56 -20.90
CA LYS A 144 -7.33 3.39 -21.14
C LYS A 144 -6.93 2.75 -22.47
N LEU A 145 -6.40 1.53 -22.37
CA LEU A 145 -6.16 0.69 -23.54
C LEU A 145 -7.46 -0.03 -23.93
N PRO A 146 -7.82 -0.14 -25.22
CA PRO A 146 -9.08 -0.79 -25.65
C PRO A 146 -9.25 -2.22 -25.12
N GLU A 147 -8.13 -2.95 -25.02
CA GLU A 147 -8.08 -4.34 -24.58
C GLU A 147 -8.31 -4.51 -23.09
N PHE A 148 -8.09 -3.50 -22.25
CA PHE A 148 -8.11 -3.65 -20.79
C PHE A 148 -9.09 -2.69 -20.12
N PRO A 149 -9.77 -3.10 -19.04
CA PRO A 149 -10.48 -2.12 -18.21
C PRO A 149 -9.46 -1.15 -17.60
N LEU A 150 -9.89 0.04 -17.16
CA LEU A 150 -9.00 0.94 -16.40
C LEU A 150 -8.92 0.51 -14.91
N ASP A 151 -9.88 -0.31 -14.47
CA ASP A 151 -10.04 -0.65 -13.07
C ASP A 151 -10.67 -2.01 -12.85
N PHE A 152 -10.62 -2.44 -11.60
CA PHE A 152 -11.47 -3.49 -11.05
C PHE A 152 -11.79 -3.23 -9.59
N LEU A 153 -12.90 -3.80 -9.15
CA LEU A 153 -13.47 -3.54 -7.83
C LEU A 153 -13.15 -4.69 -6.88
N GLN A 154 -12.41 -4.40 -5.81
CA GLN A 154 -12.23 -5.35 -4.73
C GLN A 154 -13.58 -5.65 -4.04
N ASN A 155 -13.67 -6.84 -3.46
CA ASN A 155 -14.85 -7.34 -2.76
C ASN A 155 -15.07 -6.66 -1.41
N LYS A 156 -16.12 -7.10 -0.71
CA LYS A 156 -16.52 -6.63 0.61
C LYS A 156 -16.91 -7.78 1.52
N PHE A 157 -16.54 -7.69 2.78
CA PHE A 157 -16.95 -8.61 3.83
C PHE A 157 -17.93 -7.94 4.79
N PRO A 158 -18.89 -8.70 5.33
CA PRO A 158 -19.77 -8.20 6.38
C PRO A 158 -18.95 -7.99 7.66
N ARG A 159 -19.22 -6.88 8.35
CA ARG A 159 -18.63 -6.63 9.67
C ARG A 159 -19.21 -7.60 10.69
N ILE A 160 -18.36 -8.05 11.61
CA ILE A 160 -18.69 -9.04 12.64
C ILE A 160 -18.76 -8.31 13.98
N LYS A 161 -19.78 -8.54 14.82
CA LYS A 161 -19.79 -7.98 16.18
C LYS A 161 -18.72 -8.65 17.03
N GLU A 162 -17.98 -7.86 17.81
CA GLU A 162 -16.95 -8.41 18.68
C GLU A 162 -17.54 -9.23 19.85
N ALA A 163 -18.74 -8.89 20.31
CA ALA A 163 -19.36 -9.48 21.49
C ALA A 163 -19.75 -10.96 21.32
N ASP A 164 -20.29 -11.33 20.15
CA ASP A 164 -20.90 -12.65 19.92
C ASP A 164 -20.55 -13.27 18.55
N PHE A 165 -19.70 -12.62 17.76
CA PHE A 165 -19.35 -13.03 16.39
C PHE A 165 -20.54 -13.14 15.42
N SER A 166 -21.66 -12.47 15.71
CA SER A 166 -22.81 -12.35 14.81
C SER A 166 -22.62 -11.21 13.79
N PRO A 167 -23.43 -11.14 12.72
CA PRO A 167 -23.35 -10.03 11.77
C PRO A 167 -23.71 -8.68 12.41
N TYR A 168 -22.90 -7.66 12.13
CA TYR A 168 -23.24 -6.27 12.44
C TYR A 168 -24.38 -5.79 11.53
N LYS A 169 -25.35 -5.07 12.09
CA LYS A 169 -26.52 -4.55 11.38
C LYS A 169 -26.70 -3.07 11.68
N ASN A 170 -26.71 -2.26 10.63
CA ASN A 170 -26.88 -0.82 10.64
C ASN A 170 -27.91 -0.42 9.56
N LYS A 171 -28.61 0.69 9.81
CA LYS A 171 -29.58 1.27 8.85
C LYS A 171 -28.89 1.81 7.59
N ASP A 172 -27.66 2.30 7.73
CA ASP A 172 -26.80 2.63 6.59
C ASP A 172 -26.10 1.36 6.13
N GLU A 173 -26.56 0.79 5.01
CA GLU A 173 -26.02 -0.46 4.47
C GLU A 173 -24.52 -0.41 4.23
N LYS A 174 -23.93 0.75 3.87
CA LYS A 174 -22.47 0.86 3.68
C LYS A 174 -21.70 0.58 4.97
N LYS A 175 -22.31 0.85 6.13
CA LYS A 175 -21.73 0.55 7.45
C LYS A 175 -21.81 -0.93 7.83
N ASN A 176 -22.53 -1.76 7.08
CA ASN A 176 -22.53 -3.21 7.29
C ASN A 176 -21.29 -3.91 6.70
N TRP A 177 -20.55 -3.23 5.82
CA TRP A 177 -19.48 -3.84 5.03
C TRP A 177 -18.11 -3.18 5.23
N ASN A 178 -17.05 -3.99 5.21
CA ASN A 178 -15.68 -3.52 5.09
C ASN A 178 -14.97 -4.10 3.86
N PRO A 179 -14.00 -3.37 3.29
CA PRO A 179 -13.04 -3.98 2.38
C PRO A 179 -12.21 -5.05 3.11
N PRO A 180 -11.96 -6.24 2.53
CA PRO A 180 -11.25 -7.35 3.16
C PRO A 180 -9.72 -7.25 3.06
N GLY A 181 -9.20 -6.03 3.06
CA GLY A 181 -7.78 -5.75 2.86
C GLY A 181 -7.32 -5.88 1.40
N HIS A 182 -6.07 -5.50 1.14
CA HIS A 182 -5.52 -5.48 -0.21
C HIS A 182 -5.01 -6.86 -0.69
N GLY A 183 -4.94 -7.87 0.18
CA GLY A 183 -4.65 -9.26 -0.21
C GLY A 183 -5.71 -9.87 -1.12
N GLU A 184 -6.89 -9.24 -1.20
CA GLU A 184 -7.97 -9.66 -2.07
C GLU A 184 -7.67 -9.48 -3.57
N ILE A 185 -6.62 -8.73 -3.92
CA ILE A 185 -6.18 -8.52 -5.31
C ILE A 185 -6.09 -9.81 -6.13
N TYR A 186 -5.57 -10.89 -5.55
CA TYR A 186 -5.38 -12.16 -6.24
C TYR A 186 -6.71 -12.84 -6.60
N LEU A 187 -7.67 -12.82 -5.67
CA LEU A 187 -8.98 -13.41 -5.86
C LEU A 187 -9.80 -12.58 -6.84
N VAL A 188 -9.83 -11.25 -6.68
CA VAL A 188 -10.58 -10.36 -7.59
C VAL A 188 -10.05 -10.42 -9.01
N MET A 189 -8.73 -10.48 -9.23
CA MET A 189 -8.17 -10.62 -10.57
C MET A 189 -8.65 -11.92 -11.24
N GLN A 190 -8.81 -12.99 -10.48
CA GLN A 190 -9.34 -14.25 -11.00
C GLN A 190 -10.84 -14.17 -11.31
N ILE A 191 -11.67 -13.80 -10.32
CA ILE A 191 -13.14 -13.88 -10.49
C ILE A 191 -13.69 -12.81 -11.44
N SER A 192 -12.96 -11.71 -11.66
CA SER A 192 -13.30 -10.68 -12.65
C SER A 192 -12.92 -11.06 -14.08
N GLY A 193 -12.16 -12.14 -14.27
CA GLY A 193 -11.61 -12.54 -15.56
C GLY A 193 -10.41 -11.71 -16.03
N ILE A 194 -9.94 -10.75 -15.24
CA ILE A 194 -8.81 -9.88 -15.60
C ILE A 194 -7.51 -10.67 -15.70
N LEU A 195 -7.28 -11.63 -14.80
CA LEU A 195 -6.11 -12.51 -14.87
C LEU A 195 -6.05 -13.24 -16.22
N GLU A 196 -7.17 -13.79 -16.67
CA GLU A 196 -7.24 -14.50 -17.96
C GLU A 196 -7.02 -13.53 -19.12
N LYS A 197 -7.71 -12.40 -19.11
CA LYS A 197 -7.60 -11.37 -20.16
C LYS A 197 -6.16 -10.86 -20.33
N LEU A 198 -5.44 -10.68 -19.23
CA LEU A 198 -4.04 -10.26 -19.24
C LEU A 198 -3.15 -11.35 -19.86
N LEU A 199 -3.33 -12.61 -19.46
CA LEU A 199 -2.57 -13.74 -19.97
C LEU A 199 -2.82 -13.99 -21.46
N ASP A 200 -4.08 -13.90 -21.90
CA ASP A 200 -4.47 -14.06 -23.31
C ASP A 200 -3.85 -12.97 -24.20
N ALA A 201 -3.65 -11.77 -23.65
CA ALA A 201 -2.97 -10.67 -24.31
C ALA A 201 -1.43 -10.70 -24.16
N GLY A 202 -0.86 -11.83 -23.71
CA GLY A 202 0.59 -12.03 -23.60
C GLY A 202 1.25 -11.33 -22.42
N LYS A 203 0.47 -10.78 -21.47
CA LYS A 203 1.03 -10.21 -20.23
C LYS A 203 1.42 -11.34 -19.29
N GLU A 204 2.66 -11.31 -18.80
CA GLU A 204 3.20 -12.35 -17.92
C GLU A 204 3.51 -11.86 -16.51
N TYR A 205 3.69 -10.55 -16.33
CA TYR A 205 4.11 -9.96 -15.07
C TYR A 205 3.18 -8.83 -14.65
N VAL A 206 2.87 -8.77 -13.37
CA VAL A 206 2.19 -7.63 -12.76
C VAL A 206 3.06 -6.95 -11.73
N PHE A 207 3.24 -5.64 -11.85
CA PHE A 207 3.81 -4.77 -10.84
C PHE A 207 2.69 -4.12 -10.02
N ILE A 208 2.59 -4.45 -8.75
CA ILE A 208 1.55 -3.98 -7.84
C ILE A 208 2.17 -3.03 -6.82
N SER A 209 1.55 -1.87 -6.60
CA SER A 209 1.98 -0.94 -5.54
C SER A 209 0.84 -0.08 -5.00
N ASN A 210 1.04 0.53 -3.84
CA ASN A 210 0.08 1.46 -3.27
C ASN A 210 0.00 2.76 -4.09
N SER A 211 -1.21 3.29 -4.29
CA SER A 211 -1.37 4.60 -4.95
C SER A 211 -0.75 5.76 -4.16
N ASP A 212 -0.59 5.62 -2.84
CA ASP A 212 0.03 6.65 -2.01
C ASP A 212 1.57 6.54 -1.93
N ASN A 213 2.18 5.56 -2.62
CA ASN A 213 3.64 5.46 -2.80
C ASN A 213 4.02 5.90 -4.22
N LEU A 214 4.49 7.15 -4.36
CA LEU A 214 4.87 7.74 -5.65
C LEU A 214 6.28 7.39 -6.14
N GLY A 215 7.11 6.77 -5.28
CA GLY A 215 8.41 6.22 -5.64
C GLY A 215 8.31 4.87 -6.34
N ALA A 216 7.16 4.21 -6.25
CA ALA A 216 6.88 2.93 -6.90
C ALA A 216 6.61 3.09 -8.41
N VAL A 217 7.70 3.12 -9.18
CA VAL A 217 7.68 3.29 -10.65
C VAL A 217 8.15 2.02 -11.37
N VAL A 218 7.77 1.89 -12.64
CA VAL A 218 8.25 0.81 -13.52
C VAL A 218 9.77 0.84 -13.59
N ASP A 219 10.38 -0.34 -13.52
CA ASP A 219 11.83 -0.51 -13.56
C ASP A 219 12.21 -1.69 -14.45
N GLU A 220 12.87 -1.39 -15.57
CA GLU A 220 13.28 -2.38 -16.57
C GLU A 220 14.29 -3.38 -16.02
N LYS A 221 15.15 -2.96 -15.07
CA LYS A 221 16.15 -3.86 -14.48
C LYS A 221 15.47 -4.93 -13.64
N ILE A 222 14.46 -4.54 -12.87
CA ILE A 222 13.75 -5.47 -11.98
C ILE A 222 13.01 -6.53 -12.79
N ILE A 223 12.24 -6.16 -13.81
CA ILE A 223 11.54 -7.15 -14.65
C ILE A 223 12.51 -8.04 -15.43
N THR A 224 13.65 -7.49 -15.88
CA THR A 224 14.71 -8.26 -16.54
C THR A 224 15.27 -9.32 -15.62
N PHE A 225 15.60 -8.94 -14.38
CA PHE A 225 16.10 -9.86 -13.38
C PHE A 225 15.08 -10.96 -13.02
N ILE A 226 13.79 -10.59 -12.90
CA ILE A 226 12.71 -11.54 -12.65
C ILE A 226 12.61 -12.58 -13.76
N GLU A 227 12.63 -12.14 -15.03
CA GLU A 227 12.57 -13.03 -16.20
C GLU A 227 13.80 -13.94 -16.27
N GLU A 228 15.02 -13.40 -16.17
CA GLU A 228 16.26 -14.20 -16.26
C GLU A 228 16.35 -15.28 -15.17
N ASN A 229 15.81 -15.00 -13.98
CA ASN A 229 15.87 -15.90 -12.82
C ASN A 229 14.56 -16.67 -12.56
N GLN A 230 13.56 -16.51 -13.43
CA GLN A 230 12.25 -17.17 -13.32
C GLN A 230 11.58 -16.97 -11.94
N ILE A 231 11.66 -15.76 -11.39
CA ILE A 231 11.15 -15.46 -10.04
C ILE A 231 9.61 -15.34 -10.08
N PRO A 232 8.86 -16.20 -9.37
CA PRO A 232 7.40 -16.17 -9.44
C PRO A 232 6.77 -15.03 -8.63
N PHE A 233 7.46 -14.58 -7.59
CA PHE A 233 7.03 -13.51 -6.70
C PHE A 233 8.24 -12.78 -6.12
N LEU A 234 8.32 -11.48 -6.34
CA LEU A 234 9.36 -10.61 -5.81
C LEU A 234 8.72 -9.51 -4.95
N MET A 235 9.20 -9.35 -3.72
CA MET A 235 8.82 -8.24 -2.85
C MET A 235 9.96 -7.24 -2.77
N GLU A 236 9.74 -5.98 -3.13
CA GLU A 236 10.72 -4.94 -2.81
C GLU A 236 10.64 -4.63 -1.31
N VAL A 237 11.79 -4.62 -0.65
CA VAL A 237 11.95 -4.29 0.76
C VAL A 237 12.95 -3.16 0.91
N CYS A 238 12.75 -2.33 1.92
CA CYS A 238 13.75 -1.34 2.30
C CYS A 238 14.36 -1.69 3.66
N ARG A 239 15.57 -1.17 3.92
CA ARG A 239 16.15 -1.23 5.25
C ARG A 239 15.30 -0.44 6.24
N ARG A 240 14.98 -1.06 7.38
CA ARG A 240 14.25 -0.43 8.46
C ARG A 240 15.08 0.67 9.09
N THR A 241 14.36 1.70 9.49
CA THR A 241 14.78 2.83 10.31
C THR A 241 13.95 2.84 11.59
N GLU A 242 14.35 3.65 12.57
CA GLU A 242 13.58 3.88 13.79
C GLU A 242 12.16 4.43 13.53
N SER A 243 11.90 4.99 12.35
CA SER A 243 10.56 5.46 11.97
C SER A 243 9.64 4.32 11.51
N ASP A 244 10.18 3.16 11.12
CA ASP A 244 9.45 1.99 10.62
C ASP A 244 8.92 1.08 11.76
N LYS A 245 8.23 1.69 12.74
CA LYS A 245 7.64 0.98 13.90
C LYS A 245 6.30 0.31 13.60
N LYS A 246 5.62 0.73 12.52
CA LYS A 246 4.30 0.26 12.09
C LYS A 246 4.39 -0.44 10.73
N GLY A 247 3.70 -1.57 10.58
CA GLY A 247 3.67 -2.41 9.38
C GLY A 247 4.31 -3.77 9.62
N GLY A 248 4.82 -4.40 8.57
CA GLY A 248 5.37 -5.75 8.62
C GLY A 248 6.84 -5.84 8.21
N HIS A 249 7.59 -6.69 8.91
CA HIS A 249 8.97 -7.01 8.56
C HIS A 249 9.06 -8.35 7.83
N LEU A 250 10.05 -8.47 6.95
CA LEU A 250 10.35 -9.74 6.29
C LEU A 250 11.02 -10.70 7.27
N ALA A 251 10.63 -11.96 7.20
CA ALA A 251 11.23 -13.07 7.90
C ALA A 251 11.26 -14.30 6.98
N GLN A 252 11.72 -15.43 7.51
CA GLN A 252 11.57 -16.73 6.86
C GLN A 252 11.13 -17.78 7.86
N THR A 253 10.41 -18.79 7.40
CA THR A 253 10.09 -20.00 8.16
C THR A 253 11.33 -20.86 8.38
N LYS A 254 11.26 -21.84 9.29
CA LYS A 254 12.34 -22.84 9.46
C LYS A 254 12.62 -23.68 8.20
N THR A 255 11.64 -23.77 7.28
CA THR A 255 11.79 -24.43 5.98
C THR A 255 12.43 -23.52 4.92
N GLY A 256 12.83 -22.30 5.28
CA GLY A 256 13.51 -21.36 4.37
C GLY A 256 12.58 -20.57 3.45
N ARG A 257 11.25 -20.67 3.63
CA ARG A 257 10.27 -19.88 2.86
C ARG A 257 10.16 -18.48 3.46
N LEU A 258 10.19 -17.46 2.61
CA LEU A 258 9.96 -16.09 3.06
C LEU A 258 8.53 -15.93 3.61
N ILE A 259 8.38 -15.10 4.63
CA ILE A 259 7.09 -14.77 5.25
C ILE A 259 7.09 -13.32 5.72
N LEU A 260 5.92 -12.68 5.67
CA LEU A 260 5.71 -11.34 6.20
C LEU A 260 5.11 -11.47 7.60
N ARG A 261 5.74 -10.83 8.60
CA ARG A 261 5.18 -10.70 9.95
C ARG A 261 4.73 -9.27 10.18
N GLU A 262 3.42 -9.05 10.24
CA GLU A 262 2.82 -7.79 10.65
C GLU A 262 2.85 -7.60 12.18
N VAL A 263 2.85 -6.36 12.66
CA VAL A 263 2.82 -6.07 14.11
C VAL A 263 1.64 -6.73 14.83
N ALA A 264 0.47 -6.81 14.18
CA ALA A 264 -0.71 -7.45 14.74
C ALA A 264 -0.51 -8.97 14.95
N GLN A 265 0.40 -9.57 14.19
CA GLN A 265 0.76 -10.99 14.25
C GLN A 265 1.89 -11.26 15.26
N CYS A 266 2.50 -10.22 15.84
CA CYS A 266 3.51 -10.41 16.87
C CYS A 266 2.87 -10.83 18.21
N PRO A 267 3.35 -11.89 18.88
CA PRO A 267 3.05 -12.13 20.29
C PRO A 267 3.43 -10.92 21.16
N GLU A 268 2.69 -10.68 22.24
CA GLU A 268 2.88 -9.50 23.11
C GLU A 268 4.25 -9.51 23.81
N ASP A 269 4.74 -10.70 24.16
CA ASP A 269 6.05 -10.94 24.75
C ASP A 269 7.22 -10.84 23.75
N GLU A 270 6.93 -10.72 22.44
CA GLU A 270 7.95 -10.62 21.38
C GLU A 270 8.05 -9.22 20.75
N VAL A 271 7.28 -8.24 21.24
CA VAL A 271 7.20 -6.90 20.63
C VAL A 271 8.56 -6.20 20.57
N GLU A 272 9.40 -6.36 21.59
CA GLU A 272 10.75 -5.78 21.60
C GLU A 272 11.61 -6.36 20.46
N GLN A 273 11.56 -7.68 20.23
CA GLN A 273 12.30 -8.30 19.15
C GLN A 273 11.73 -7.93 17.78
N PHE A 274 10.41 -7.75 17.67
CA PHE A 274 9.78 -7.22 16.47
C PHE A 274 10.29 -5.82 16.13
N GLN A 275 10.46 -4.96 17.14
CA GLN A 275 10.97 -3.61 16.96
C GLN A 275 12.50 -3.54 16.78
N ASN A 276 13.22 -4.63 17.03
CA ASN A 276 14.66 -4.70 16.78
C ASN A 276 14.96 -4.68 15.27
N ILE A 277 15.33 -3.49 14.78
CA ILE A 277 15.67 -3.24 13.37
C ILE A 277 16.99 -3.88 12.95
N ASP A 278 17.89 -4.21 13.87
CA ASP A 278 19.13 -4.94 13.56
C ASP A 278 18.90 -6.44 13.35
N LYS A 279 17.86 -7.00 13.95
CA LYS A 279 17.47 -8.41 13.78
C LYS A 279 16.62 -8.58 12.52
N TYR A 280 15.49 -7.90 12.47
CA TYR A 280 14.59 -7.93 11.31
C TYR A 280 14.75 -6.66 10.49
N LYS A 281 15.77 -6.65 9.64
CA LYS A 281 16.28 -5.46 8.95
C LYS A 281 15.41 -4.90 7.83
N TYR A 282 14.44 -5.66 7.35
CA TYR A 282 13.78 -5.38 6.08
C TYR A 282 12.28 -5.17 6.25
N PHE A 283 11.78 -4.03 5.77
CA PHE A 283 10.39 -3.63 5.81
C PHE A 283 9.74 -3.78 4.44
N ASN A 284 8.51 -4.29 4.41
CA ASN A 284 7.74 -4.44 3.17
C ASN A 284 7.30 -3.08 2.60
N THR A 285 7.72 -2.76 1.39
CA THR A 285 7.29 -1.52 0.70
C THR A 285 5.87 -1.61 0.13
N ASN A 286 5.33 -2.82 0.04
CA ASN A 286 4.14 -3.17 -0.73
C ASN A 286 4.31 -2.94 -2.25
N ASN A 287 5.54 -2.86 -2.75
CA ASN A 287 5.87 -2.96 -4.17
C ASN A 287 6.14 -4.43 -4.49
N LEU A 288 5.25 -5.06 -5.25
CA LEU A 288 5.30 -6.49 -5.55
C LEU A 288 5.34 -6.73 -7.04
N TRP A 289 6.12 -7.72 -7.44
CA TRP A 289 6.14 -8.22 -8.80
C TRP A 289 5.73 -9.68 -8.80
N VAL A 290 4.71 -10.01 -9.60
CA VAL A 290 4.12 -11.36 -9.59
C VAL A 290 4.06 -11.90 -11.02
N ASN A 291 4.54 -13.11 -11.21
CA ASN A 291 4.35 -13.84 -12.46
C ASN A 291 2.90 -14.34 -12.53
N LEU A 292 2.13 -13.85 -13.52
CA LEU A 292 0.71 -14.13 -13.69
C LEU A 292 0.44 -15.61 -13.98
N LYS A 293 1.35 -16.30 -14.70
CA LYS A 293 1.24 -17.74 -14.95
C LYS A 293 1.41 -18.54 -13.65
N ALA A 294 2.38 -18.14 -12.80
CA ALA A 294 2.57 -18.74 -11.48
C ALA A 294 1.36 -18.48 -10.56
N LEU A 295 0.82 -17.26 -10.59
CA LEU A 295 -0.40 -16.91 -9.85
C LEU A 295 -1.59 -17.79 -10.28
N LYS A 296 -1.84 -17.93 -11.59
CA LYS A 296 -2.92 -18.79 -12.13
C LYS A 296 -2.78 -20.23 -11.65
N ARG A 297 -1.56 -20.80 -11.69
CA ARG A 297 -1.29 -22.16 -11.17
C ARG A 297 -1.59 -22.26 -9.67
N LYS A 298 -1.07 -21.33 -8.86
CA LYS A 298 -1.29 -21.35 -7.40
C LYS A 298 -2.74 -21.17 -7.01
N LEU A 299 -3.50 -20.36 -7.73
CA LEU A 299 -4.94 -20.24 -7.53
C LEU A 299 -5.65 -21.57 -7.86
N ALA A 300 -5.34 -22.19 -9.00
CA ALA A 300 -5.93 -23.47 -9.39
C ALA A 300 -5.62 -24.60 -8.38
N GLU A 301 -4.39 -24.65 -7.85
CA GLU A 301 -3.96 -25.61 -6.81
C GLU A 301 -4.76 -25.46 -5.51
N ASN A 302 -5.32 -24.28 -5.22
CA ASN A 302 -5.97 -23.94 -3.96
C ASN A 302 -7.47 -23.62 -4.13
N ASN A 303 -8.16 -24.32 -5.04
CA ASN A 303 -9.59 -24.14 -5.30
C ASN A 303 -9.97 -22.69 -5.65
N ASN A 304 -9.15 -22.02 -6.46
CA ASN A 304 -9.36 -20.65 -6.94
C ASN A 304 -9.31 -19.57 -5.84
N PHE A 305 -8.54 -19.82 -4.78
CA PHE A 305 -8.33 -18.89 -3.67
C PHE A 305 -6.91 -19.04 -3.13
N LEU A 306 -6.26 -17.94 -2.70
CA LEU A 306 -4.99 -18.01 -1.98
C LEU A 306 -5.21 -17.90 -0.47
N PRO A 307 -4.84 -18.92 0.34
CA PRO A 307 -4.97 -18.87 1.79
C PRO A 307 -3.90 -17.98 2.41
N LEU A 308 -4.16 -16.67 2.40
CA LEU A 308 -3.29 -15.67 3.02
C LEU A 308 -3.46 -15.69 4.55
N SER A 309 -2.48 -15.13 5.26
CA SER A 309 -2.57 -14.97 6.70
C SER A 309 -3.70 -14.01 7.09
N LEU A 310 -4.55 -14.43 8.03
CA LEU A 310 -5.66 -13.65 8.54
C LEU A 310 -5.17 -12.45 9.37
N ILE A 311 -5.75 -11.28 9.12
CA ILE A 311 -5.64 -10.10 9.96
C ILE A 311 -7.02 -9.86 10.60
N VAL A 312 -7.06 -9.88 11.93
CA VAL A 312 -8.23 -9.53 12.73
C VAL A 312 -8.10 -8.07 13.17
N ASN A 313 -8.94 -7.18 12.63
CA ASN A 313 -8.84 -5.74 12.85
C ASN A 313 -10.06 -5.23 13.66
N PRO A 314 -9.90 -4.99 14.98
CA PRO A 314 -10.95 -4.38 15.81
C PRO A 314 -11.21 -2.93 15.41
N LYS A 315 -12.47 -2.56 15.30
CA LYS A 315 -12.95 -1.20 14.98
C LYS A 315 -14.18 -0.85 15.81
N THR A 316 -14.50 0.43 15.82
CA THR A 316 -15.76 0.94 16.38
C THR A 316 -16.55 1.60 15.26
N VAL A 317 -17.81 1.20 15.09
CA VAL A 317 -18.76 1.77 14.11
C VAL A 317 -20.03 2.17 14.84
N ASP A 318 -20.34 3.47 14.84
CA ASP A 318 -21.49 4.05 15.56
C ASP A 318 -21.56 3.61 17.03
N GLY A 319 -20.40 3.55 17.71
CA GLY A 319 -20.28 3.13 19.11
C GLY A 319 -20.24 1.62 19.34
N GLU A 320 -20.58 0.80 18.36
CA GLU A 320 -20.50 -0.66 18.43
C GLU A 320 -19.09 -1.16 18.09
N LYS A 321 -18.56 -2.09 18.90
CA LYS A 321 -17.30 -2.76 18.60
C LYS A 321 -17.50 -3.88 17.58
N VAL A 322 -16.73 -3.82 16.50
CA VAL A 322 -16.81 -4.75 15.38
C VAL A 322 -15.42 -5.24 14.98
N ILE A 323 -15.38 -6.42 14.38
CA ILE A 323 -14.22 -7.06 13.80
C ILE A 323 -14.31 -6.96 12.29
N GLN A 324 -13.20 -6.57 11.66
CA GLN A 324 -12.99 -6.61 10.22
C GLN A 324 -11.96 -7.70 9.93
N LEU A 325 -12.31 -8.65 9.06
CA LEU A 325 -11.38 -9.66 8.58
C LEU A 325 -10.70 -9.13 7.33
N GLU A 326 -9.37 -9.12 7.35
CA GLU A 326 -8.55 -8.59 6.28
C GLU A 326 -7.40 -9.53 5.94
N THR A 327 -6.81 -9.33 4.76
CA THR A 327 -5.57 -9.98 4.35
C THR A 327 -4.62 -8.96 3.70
N ALA A 328 -3.32 -9.23 3.80
CA ALA A 328 -2.29 -8.40 3.17
C ALA A 328 -1.73 -9.10 1.93
N MET A 329 -1.62 -8.37 0.81
CA MET A 329 -1.10 -8.93 -0.44
C MET A 329 0.34 -9.45 -0.31
N GLY A 330 1.17 -8.79 0.50
CA GLY A 330 2.55 -9.20 0.76
C GLY A 330 2.66 -10.57 1.45
N ALA A 331 1.60 -11.03 2.15
CA ALA A 331 1.57 -12.35 2.76
C ALA A 331 1.65 -13.48 1.73
N ALA A 332 1.35 -13.21 0.46
CA ALA A 332 1.46 -14.19 -0.61
C ALA A 332 2.90 -14.65 -0.88
N ILE A 333 3.92 -13.92 -0.38
CA ILE A 333 5.33 -14.31 -0.55
C ILE A 333 5.61 -15.73 0.00
N SER A 334 4.87 -16.18 1.00
CA SER A 334 5.01 -17.53 1.58
C SER A 334 4.37 -18.64 0.75
N ILE A 335 3.54 -18.29 -0.24
CA ILE A 335 2.81 -19.22 -1.10
C ILE A 335 3.65 -19.66 -2.31
N PHE A 336 4.55 -18.80 -2.78
CA PHE A 336 5.33 -19.04 -3.98
C PHE A 336 6.71 -19.63 -3.64
N ASP A 337 6.92 -20.89 -3.98
CA ASP A 337 8.25 -21.49 -3.95
C ASP A 337 9.17 -20.72 -4.91
N GLY A 338 10.38 -20.38 -4.45
CA GLY A 338 11.31 -19.55 -5.23
C GLY A 338 11.06 -18.04 -5.13
N ALA A 339 10.12 -17.58 -4.29
CA ALA A 339 9.94 -16.16 -4.02
C ALA A 339 11.23 -15.51 -3.48
N LYS A 340 11.45 -14.25 -3.86
CA LYS A 340 12.63 -13.46 -3.47
C LYS A 340 12.24 -12.11 -2.89
N ALA A 341 13.15 -11.50 -2.15
CA ALA A 341 13.06 -10.12 -1.73
C ALA A 341 14.17 -9.29 -2.35
N LEU A 342 13.81 -8.12 -2.88
CA LEU A 342 14.73 -7.17 -3.48
C LEU A 342 14.93 -5.98 -2.55
N ILE A 343 16.15 -5.79 -2.06
CA ILE A 343 16.52 -4.66 -1.23
C ILE A 343 16.67 -3.43 -2.14
N VAL A 344 15.75 -2.48 -1.99
CA VAL A 344 15.71 -1.24 -2.78
C VAL A 344 15.99 0.00 -1.92
N GLY A 345 16.45 1.06 -2.57
CA GLY A 345 16.61 2.38 -1.96
C GLY A 345 15.27 2.99 -1.54
N ARG A 346 15.33 3.95 -0.61
CA ARG A 346 14.13 4.66 -0.12
C ARG A 346 13.45 5.52 -1.18
N ASP A 347 14.13 5.83 -2.26
CA ASP A 347 13.58 6.48 -3.44
C ASP A 347 12.46 5.66 -4.14
N ARG A 348 12.34 4.36 -3.84
CA ARG A 348 11.22 3.50 -4.29
C ARG A 348 10.08 3.37 -3.27
N PHE A 349 10.24 3.99 -2.11
CA PHE A 349 9.27 3.95 -1.01
C PHE A 349 9.08 5.35 -0.42
N THR A 350 8.26 6.16 -1.08
CA THR A 350 7.87 7.50 -0.66
C THR A 350 6.36 7.55 -0.36
N PRO A 351 5.89 6.84 0.68
CA PRO A 351 4.48 6.86 1.04
C PRO A 351 4.11 8.16 1.76
N VAL A 352 2.90 8.66 1.52
CA VAL A 352 2.30 9.71 2.36
C VAL A 352 1.24 9.07 3.23
N LYS A 353 1.45 8.88 4.54
CA LYS A 353 0.50 8.23 5.47
C LYS A 353 -0.18 9.23 6.41
N LYS A 354 0.52 10.29 6.79
CA LYS A 354 0.06 11.38 7.65
C LYS A 354 0.30 12.75 7.00
N THR A 355 -0.24 13.79 7.62
CA THR A 355 0.00 15.19 7.25
C THR A 355 1.48 15.59 7.37
N ASN A 356 2.24 15.00 8.31
CA ASN A 356 3.68 15.21 8.43
C ASN A 356 4.42 14.79 7.14
N ASP A 357 4.10 13.61 6.60
CA ASP A 357 4.68 13.11 5.35
C ASP A 357 4.28 14.03 4.19
N LEU A 358 3.03 14.48 4.18
CA LEU A 358 2.53 15.39 3.14
C LEU A 358 3.25 16.74 3.16
N LEU A 359 3.52 17.29 4.35
CA LEU A 359 4.26 18.55 4.50
C LEU A 359 5.68 18.41 3.97
N ALA A 360 6.36 17.29 4.25
CA ALA A 360 7.68 17.02 3.67
C ALA A 360 7.60 17.03 2.14
N VAL A 361 6.60 16.36 1.57
CA VAL A 361 6.40 16.30 0.11
C VAL A 361 6.03 17.66 -0.48
N TRP A 362 5.23 18.48 0.19
CA TRP A 362 4.89 19.85 -0.23
C TRP A 362 6.14 20.73 -0.31
N SER A 363 7.04 20.60 0.67
CA SER A 363 8.27 21.39 0.78
C SER A 363 9.29 21.13 -0.34
N ASP A 364 10.33 21.94 -0.43
CA ASP A 364 11.43 21.76 -1.36
C ASP A 364 12.43 20.63 -0.98
N ALA A 365 12.16 19.86 0.07
CA ALA A 365 12.90 18.62 0.35
C ALA A 365 12.61 17.52 -0.69
N TYR A 366 11.44 17.56 -1.31
CA TYR A 366 11.07 16.67 -2.41
C TYR A 366 10.90 17.45 -3.71
N GLU A 367 11.30 16.82 -4.80
CA GLU A 367 11.08 17.30 -6.16
C GLU A 367 10.33 16.28 -7.01
N LEU A 368 9.66 16.78 -8.04
CA LEU A 368 9.05 15.96 -9.06
C LEU A 368 9.97 15.94 -10.28
N LEU A 369 10.60 14.79 -10.52
CA LEU A 369 11.53 14.60 -11.63
C LEU A 369 10.79 14.64 -12.99
N PRO A 370 11.50 14.79 -14.13
CA PRO A 370 10.88 14.83 -15.45
C PRO A 370 10.01 13.61 -15.80
N ASN A 371 10.36 12.43 -15.29
CA ASN A 371 9.58 11.20 -15.43
C ASN A 371 8.43 11.08 -14.41
N TYR A 372 8.09 12.17 -13.73
CA TYR A 372 7.07 12.25 -12.68
C TYR A 372 7.35 11.36 -11.46
N LYS A 373 8.57 10.86 -11.27
CA LYS A 373 8.97 10.24 -10.00
C LYS A 373 9.10 11.33 -8.94
N LEU A 374 8.43 11.13 -7.81
CA LEU A 374 8.65 11.96 -6.62
C LEU A 374 9.96 11.49 -5.96
N ALA A 375 10.93 12.39 -5.84
CA ALA A 375 12.24 12.07 -5.31
C ALA A 375 12.63 13.03 -4.20
N LEU A 376 13.33 12.51 -3.19
CA LEU A 376 14.08 13.35 -2.27
C LEU A 376 15.20 14.04 -3.07
N ILE A 377 15.45 15.32 -2.79
CA ILE A 377 16.55 16.03 -3.45
C ILE A 377 17.90 15.37 -3.12
N LYS A 378 18.86 15.48 -4.04
CA LYS A 378 20.15 14.77 -3.95
C LYS A 378 21.01 15.20 -2.76
N GLU A 379 20.81 16.42 -2.27
CA GLU A 379 21.50 16.99 -1.13
C GLU A 379 21.08 16.35 0.21
N LEU A 380 19.94 15.66 0.24
CA LEU A 380 19.43 14.98 1.42
C LEU A 380 19.62 13.47 1.28
N SER A 381 20.24 12.85 2.28
CA SER A 381 20.32 11.38 2.39
C SER A 381 19.01 10.78 2.90
N GLU A 382 18.28 11.53 3.73
CA GLU A 382 17.03 11.13 4.37
C GLU A 382 16.04 12.31 4.38
N PRO A 383 14.72 12.04 4.38
CA PRO A 383 13.73 13.11 4.51
C PRO A 383 13.82 13.79 5.89
N PRO A 384 13.41 15.07 6.00
CA PRO A 384 13.35 15.75 7.28
C PRO A 384 12.40 15.05 8.26
N GLU A 385 12.79 14.90 9.52
CA GLU A 385 11.89 14.42 10.56
C GLU A 385 10.88 15.52 10.90
N ILE A 386 9.59 15.30 10.59
CA ILE A 386 8.53 16.28 10.84
C ILE A 386 7.58 15.77 11.94
N ILE A 387 7.46 16.56 13.00
CA ILE A 387 6.56 16.33 14.13
C ILE A 387 5.58 17.51 14.19
N LEU A 388 4.29 17.21 13.96
CA LEU A 388 3.22 18.18 14.02
C LEU A 388 2.25 17.81 15.14
N ASP A 389 1.79 18.82 15.89
CA ASP A 389 0.75 18.67 16.88
C ASP A 389 -0.60 18.29 16.22
N GLU A 390 -1.11 17.10 16.55
CA GLU A 390 -2.36 16.60 15.98
C GLU A 390 -3.60 17.45 16.37
N ARG A 391 -3.49 18.38 17.33
CA ARG A 391 -4.56 19.35 17.62
C ARG A 391 -4.79 20.32 16.46
N TYR A 392 -3.71 20.72 15.80
CA TYR A 392 -3.71 21.80 14.80
C TYR A 392 -3.48 21.32 13.38
N TYR A 393 -2.81 20.18 13.16
CA TYR A 393 -2.34 19.76 11.83
C TYR A 393 -2.74 18.33 11.44
N LYS A 394 -3.78 17.76 12.05
CA LYS A 394 -4.16 16.36 11.82
C LYS A 394 -4.91 16.16 10.50
N THR A 395 -5.78 17.08 10.14
CA THR A 395 -6.57 16.98 8.90
C THR A 395 -5.92 17.72 7.75
N ILE A 396 -6.32 17.38 6.51
CA ILE A 396 -5.90 18.13 5.32
C ILE A 396 -6.36 19.58 5.37
N GLU A 397 -7.62 19.82 5.76
CA GLU A 397 -8.19 21.16 5.87
C GLU A 397 -7.36 22.04 6.81
N GLN A 398 -7.01 21.49 7.97
CA GLN A 398 -6.10 22.10 8.93
C GLN A 398 -4.73 22.40 8.29
N LEU A 399 -4.09 21.40 7.66
CA LEU A 399 -2.78 21.60 7.06
C LEU A 399 -2.81 22.64 5.93
N GLU A 400 -3.84 22.65 5.09
CA GLU A 400 -4.03 23.65 4.04
C GLU A 400 -4.21 25.05 4.60
N GLU A 401 -4.96 25.20 5.69
CA GLU A 401 -5.17 26.49 6.36
C GLU A 401 -3.86 27.07 6.92
N HIS A 402 -3.08 26.26 7.62
CA HIS A 402 -1.85 26.72 8.29
C HIS A 402 -0.70 27.00 7.30
N PHE A 403 -0.73 26.40 6.11
CA PHE A 403 0.29 26.57 5.07
C PHE A 403 -0.24 27.26 3.80
N ALA A 404 -1.38 27.95 3.90
CA ALA A 404 -2.09 28.55 2.76
C ALA A 404 -1.26 29.57 1.98
N GLU A 405 -0.40 30.33 2.67
CA GLU A 405 0.43 31.38 2.07
C GLU A 405 1.80 30.87 1.60
N GLY A 406 2.21 29.68 2.03
CA GLY A 406 3.48 29.08 1.64
C GLY A 406 3.93 27.95 2.56
N VAL A 407 4.52 26.91 1.98
CA VAL A 407 5.22 25.86 2.72
C VAL A 407 6.66 26.32 2.95
N PRO A 408 7.21 26.21 4.17
CA PRO A 408 8.60 26.57 4.43
C PRO A 408 9.56 25.71 3.59
N SER A 409 10.72 26.29 3.25
CA SER A 409 11.83 25.53 2.68
C SER A 409 12.40 24.60 3.75
N LEU A 410 12.45 23.31 3.44
CA LEU A 410 12.95 22.24 4.31
C LEU A 410 14.20 21.55 3.74
N LYS A 411 14.69 21.93 2.56
CA LYS A 411 15.90 21.33 1.94
C LYS A 411 17.18 21.40 2.79
N LYS A 412 17.21 22.26 3.82
CA LYS A 412 18.31 22.39 4.78
C LYS A 412 17.89 22.04 6.21
N CYS A 413 16.66 21.57 6.41
CA CYS A 413 16.10 21.19 7.70
C CYS A 413 16.30 19.69 7.90
N SER A 414 16.86 19.29 9.05
CA SER A 414 16.96 17.89 9.47
C SER A 414 15.77 17.46 10.31
N ARG A 415 15.24 18.37 11.14
CA ARG A 415 14.09 18.11 12.01
C ARG A 415 13.24 19.36 12.19
N LEU A 416 11.93 19.22 12.07
CA LEU A 416 10.92 20.24 12.34
C LEU A 416 9.93 19.73 13.37
N GLU A 417 9.84 20.40 14.51
CA GLU A 417 8.86 20.10 15.57
C GLU A 417 7.96 21.32 15.81
N ILE A 418 6.66 21.18 15.58
CA ILE A 418 5.67 22.25 15.79
C ILE A 418 4.65 21.80 16.84
N THR A 419 4.69 22.42 18.02
CA THR A 419 3.82 22.08 19.17
C THR A 419 2.80 23.18 19.49
N ALA A 420 2.60 24.14 18.59
CA ALA A 420 1.71 25.28 18.73
C ALA A 420 0.92 25.56 17.45
N ASP A 421 -0.05 26.46 17.56
CA ASP A 421 -0.93 26.93 16.48
C ASP A 421 -0.22 27.99 15.62
N VAL A 422 0.37 27.57 14.50
CA VAL A 422 1.34 28.36 13.72
C VAL A 422 0.95 28.40 12.24
N TYR A 423 0.88 29.61 11.70
CA TYR A 423 0.59 29.87 10.29
C TYR A 423 1.88 30.27 9.57
N PHE A 424 2.14 29.68 8.41
CA PHE A 424 3.31 29.99 7.58
C PHE A 424 2.93 30.92 6.43
N GLY A 425 3.64 32.05 6.38
CA GLY A 425 3.65 32.97 5.26
C GLY A 425 4.74 32.64 4.24
N LYS A 426 5.01 33.61 3.37
CA LYS A 426 6.01 33.45 2.29
C LYS A 426 7.44 33.51 2.83
N ASN A 427 8.37 32.94 2.05
CA ASN A 427 9.82 33.07 2.22
C ASN A 427 10.33 32.62 3.60
N VAL A 428 9.77 31.54 4.16
CA VAL A 428 10.29 30.92 5.38
C VAL A 428 11.30 29.82 5.02
N ILE A 429 12.48 29.86 5.61
CA ILE A 429 13.53 28.85 5.42
C ILE A 429 13.89 28.26 6.77
N LEU A 430 13.82 26.94 6.91
CA LEU A 430 14.18 26.24 8.14
C LEU A 430 15.48 25.46 7.94
N LYS A 431 16.43 25.60 8.87
CA LYS A 431 17.75 24.96 8.80
C LYS A 431 18.06 24.15 10.06
N GLY A 432 18.65 22.97 9.87
CA GLY A 432 18.99 22.07 10.98
C GLY A 432 17.75 21.61 11.76
N ASN A 433 17.85 21.63 13.08
CA ASN A 433 16.80 21.20 13.99
C ASN A 433 16.01 22.42 14.48
N VAL A 434 14.79 22.58 13.99
CA VAL A 434 13.90 23.70 14.33
C VAL A 434 12.75 23.23 15.19
N LYS A 435 12.53 23.91 16.33
CA LYS A 435 11.38 23.73 17.20
C LYS A 435 10.58 25.03 17.28
N ILE A 436 9.26 24.92 17.07
CA ILE A 436 8.32 26.04 17.13
C ILE A 436 7.24 25.69 18.15
N ASP A 437 7.26 26.38 19.28
CA ASP A 437 6.38 26.13 20.43
C ASP A 437 5.53 27.34 20.84
N ARG A 438 5.57 28.42 20.04
CA ARG A 438 4.78 29.63 20.24
C ARG A 438 3.81 29.83 19.09
N SER A 439 2.53 30.02 19.40
CA SER A 439 1.50 30.31 18.40
C SER A 439 1.71 31.66 17.72
N GLY A 440 1.33 31.75 16.44
CA GLY A 440 1.41 32.99 15.66
C GLY A 440 1.64 32.75 14.18
N LYS A 441 2.07 33.81 13.47
CA LYS A 441 2.43 33.76 12.05
C LYS A 441 3.94 33.89 11.89
N ILE A 442 4.54 33.03 11.06
CA ILE A 442 5.96 33.08 10.69
C ILE A 442 6.06 33.41 9.21
N GLU A 443 6.78 34.47 8.85
CA GLU A 443 6.98 34.89 7.46
C GLU A 443 8.32 35.63 7.28
N ASN A 444 8.86 35.60 6.07
CA ASN A 444 10.08 36.32 5.66
C ASN A 444 11.26 36.14 6.63
N THR A 445 11.50 34.91 7.06
CA THR A 445 12.47 34.58 8.12
C THR A 445 13.25 33.32 7.77
N GLU A 446 14.50 33.29 8.21
CA GLU A 446 15.33 32.09 8.27
C GLU A 446 15.50 31.66 9.73
N LEU A 447 15.12 30.42 10.06
CA LEU A 447 15.22 29.83 11.40
C LEU A 447 16.23 28.68 11.44
#